data_AF-A0A450W0S7-F1
#
_entry.id   AF-A0A450W0S7-F1
#
_cell.length_a   1.000
_cell.length_b   1.000
_cell.length_c   1.000
_cell.angle_alpha   90.00
_cell.angle_beta   90.00
_cell.angle_gamma   90.00
#
_symmetry.space_group_name_H-M   'P 1'
#
loop_
_entity.id
_entity.type
_entity.pdbx_description
1 polymer ?
#
loop_
_entity_poly.entity_id
_entity_poly.type
_entity_poly.pdbx_seq_one_letter_code
_entity_poly.pdbx_strand_id
1 'polypeptide(L)'
;MPSVFTRFVSYTGRIELVVHTCGSDTVVKHGRDETRSERQRYHCRNCNRYFDDLTGTIFEGHHESLNVWILCLYFMGLNLSNSRIAYELDPDTSDVQQM
;
A
#
# COMPACT_ATOMS: atom_id res chain seq x y z
N MET A 1 -12.81 3.57 -9.42
CA MET A 1 -11.77 2.58 -9.74
C MET A 1 -11.70 1.62 -8.57
N PRO A 2 -12.06 0.34 -8.72
CA PRO A 2 -12.22 -0.53 -7.57
C PRO A 2 -10.82 -0.95 -7.07
N SER A 3 -10.52 -0.49 -5.86
CA SER A 3 -9.36 -0.86 -5.04
C SER A 3 -9.25 -2.38 -4.88
N VAL A 4 -8.06 -2.92 -5.15
CA VAL A 4 -7.74 -4.36 -5.25
C VAL A 4 -7.75 -5.10 -3.91
N PHE A 5 -8.08 -4.40 -2.81
CA PHE A 5 -8.31 -4.98 -1.50
C PHE A 5 -9.81 -5.22 -1.28
N THR A 6 -10.34 -6.35 -1.74
CA THR A 6 -11.69 -6.73 -1.31
C THR A 6 -11.59 -7.36 0.07
N ARG A 7 -11.59 -6.50 1.09
CA ARG A 7 -11.91 -6.90 2.46
C ARG A 7 -13.38 -7.29 2.46
N PHE A 8 -13.69 -8.51 2.02
CA PHE A 8 -15.06 -9.00 2.04
C PHE A 8 -15.44 -9.18 3.51
N VAL A 9 -16.37 -8.35 3.98
CA VAL A 9 -17.12 -8.64 5.21
C VAL A 9 -18.10 -9.73 4.81
N SER A 10 -17.78 -10.98 5.16
CA SER A 10 -18.73 -12.07 5.02
C SER A 10 -19.99 -11.75 5.85
N TYR A 11 -21.13 -12.37 5.52
CA TYR A 11 -22.38 -12.26 6.29
C TYR A 11 -22.23 -12.71 7.77
N THR A 12 -21.09 -13.33 8.11
CA THR A 12 -20.67 -13.70 9.46
C THR A 12 -19.94 -12.58 10.22
N GLY A 13 -19.66 -11.43 9.59
CA GLY A 13 -18.90 -10.32 10.18
C GLY A 13 -17.40 -10.54 10.27
N ARG A 14 -16.88 -11.66 9.74
CA ARG A 14 -15.43 -11.95 9.70
C ARG A 14 -14.79 -11.25 8.50
N ILE A 15 -13.68 -10.57 8.76
CA ILE A 15 -12.80 -10.03 7.72
C ILE A 15 -11.94 -11.18 7.18
N GLU A 16 -12.14 -11.52 5.92
CA GLU A 16 -11.34 -12.52 5.20
C GLU A 16 -10.54 -11.85 4.08
N LEU A 17 -9.30 -12.31 3.89
CA LEU A 17 -8.43 -11.87 2.81
C LEU A 17 -8.66 -12.80 1.62
N VAL A 18 -9.27 -12.27 0.56
CA VAL A 18 -9.59 -13.01 -0.66
C VAL A 18 -8.78 -12.46 -1.83
N VAL A 19 -8.18 -13.35 -2.62
CA VAL A 19 -7.39 -12.96 -3.80
C VAL A 19 -8.34 -12.67 -4.97
N HIS A 20 -8.35 -11.43 -5.46
CA HIS A 20 -9.23 -10.98 -6.55
C HIS A 20 -9.13 -11.83 -7.84
N THR A 21 -7.95 -12.38 -8.14
CA THR A 21 -7.71 -13.11 -9.39
C THR A 21 -8.23 -14.54 -9.38
N CYS A 22 -8.40 -15.15 -8.21
CA CYS A 22 -8.84 -16.55 -8.09
C CYS A 22 -10.01 -16.76 -7.11
N GLY A 23 -10.47 -15.72 -6.42
CA GLY A 23 -11.58 -15.78 -5.47
C GLY A 23 -11.32 -16.64 -4.22
N SER A 24 -10.10 -17.12 -4.01
CA SER A 24 -9.76 -17.99 -2.87
C SER A 24 -9.35 -17.17 -1.65
N ASP A 25 -9.76 -17.68 -0.49
CA ASP A 25 -9.43 -17.23 0.87
C ASP A 25 -8.22 -17.98 1.47
N THR A 26 -7.59 -18.89 0.70
CA THR A 26 -6.43 -19.70 1.12
C THR A 26 -5.12 -18.91 1.12
N VAL A 27 -5.14 -17.78 1.81
CA VAL A 27 -4.05 -16.80 1.90
C VAL A 27 -3.24 -17.04 3.17
N VAL A 28 -1.92 -17.09 3.03
CA VAL A 28 -0.98 -17.19 4.17
C VAL A 28 -0.05 -15.98 4.21
N LYS A 29 0.33 -15.56 5.42
CA LYS A 29 1.33 -14.51 5.62
C LYS A 29 2.72 -15.07 5.29
N HIS A 30 3.43 -14.39 4.41
CA HIS A 30 4.76 -14.78 3.91
C HIS A 30 5.83 -13.78 4.38
N GLY A 31 5.92 -13.57 5.69
CA GLY A 31 6.86 -12.62 6.29
C GLY A 31 6.56 -11.16 5.93
N ARG A 32 7.45 -10.26 6.35
CA ARG A 32 7.37 -8.84 6.04
C ARG A 32 8.55 -8.43 5.18
N ASP A 33 8.44 -7.30 4.52
CA ASP A 33 9.55 -6.76 3.76
C ASP A 33 10.72 -6.40 4.70
N GLU A 34 11.96 -6.67 4.26
CA GLU A 34 13.17 -6.48 5.08
C GLU A 34 13.50 -4.99 5.23
N THR A 35 13.31 -4.21 4.16
CA THR A 35 13.46 -2.75 4.18
C THR A 35 12.27 -2.06 4.84
N ARG A 36 11.09 -2.69 4.85
CA ARG A 36 9.85 -2.10 5.38
C ARG A 36 9.03 -3.11 6.15
N SER A 37 9.30 -3.16 7.45
CA SER A 37 8.61 -4.04 8.41
C SER A 37 7.11 -3.77 8.58
N GLU A 38 6.60 -2.69 7.99
CA GLU A 38 5.17 -2.37 7.91
C GLU A 38 4.47 -3.09 6.75
N ARG A 39 5.21 -3.46 5.69
CA ARG A 39 4.65 -4.11 4.49
C ARG A 39 4.55 -5.62 4.73
N GLN A 40 3.32 -6.12 4.87
CA GLN A 40 3.05 -7.55 4.99
C GLN A 40 2.97 -8.17 3.59
N ARG A 41 3.72 -9.26 3.40
CA ARG A 41 3.62 -10.09 2.19
C ARG A 41 2.65 -11.23 2.45
N TYR A 42 1.85 -11.55 1.45
CA TYR A 42 0.88 -12.63 1.45
C TYR A 42 1.13 -13.55 0.26
N HIS A 43 0.79 -14.82 0.45
CA HIS A 43 0.88 -15.84 -0.58
C HIS A 43 -0.44 -16.59 -0.65
N CYS A 44 -1.03 -16.66 -1.84
CA CYS A 44 -2.20 -17.49 -2.10
C CYS A 44 -1.77 -18.92 -2.44
N ARG A 45 -2.20 -19.91 -1.65
CA ARG A 45 -1.87 -21.32 -1.91
C ARG A 45 -2.64 -21.92 -3.10
N ASN A 46 -3.80 -21.34 -3.44
CA ASN A 46 -4.60 -21.85 -4.56
C ASN A 46 -4.02 -21.48 -5.93
N CYS A 47 -3.61 -20.22 -6.12
CA CYS A 47 -3.06 -19.74 -7.40
C CYS A 47 -1.55 -19.49 -7.40
N ASN A 48 -0.85 -19.78 -6.28
CA ASN A 48 0.58 -19.58 -6.08
C ASN A 48 1.06 -18.15 -6.40
N ARG A 49 0.21 -17.15 -6.19
CA ARG A 49 0.55 -15.73 -6.39
C ARG A 49 0.93 -15.07 -5.07
N TYR A 50 1.90 -14.17 -5.17
CA TYR A 50 2.31 -13.29 -4.08
C TYR A 50 1.68 -11.92 -4.27
N PHE A 51 1.33 -11.29 -3.16
CA PHE A 51 0.82 -9.93 -3.10
C PHE A 51 1.13 -9.32 -1.73
N ASP A 52 0.95 -8.03 -1.59
CA ASP A 52 1.19 -7.29 -0.35
C ASP A 52 0.05 -6.29 -0.10
N ASP A 53 0.16 -5.54 1.00
CA ASP A 53 -0.84 -4.52 1.37
C ASP A 53 -0.96 -3.37 0.33
N LEU A 54 0.04 -3.18 -0.54
CA LEU A 54 0.07 -2.11 -1.54
C LEU A 54 -0.42 -2.57 -2.92
N THR A 55 -0.53 -3.89 -3.14
CA THR A 55 -0.86 -4.47 -4.43
C THR A 55 -2.24 -3.98 -4.91
N GLY A 56 -2.25 -3.33 -6.08
CA GLY A 56 -3.42 -2.72 -6.69
C GLY A 56 -3.99 -1.49 -5.97
N THR A 57 -3.15 -0.83 -5.18
CA THR A 57 -3.37 0.56 -4.76
C THR A 57 -2.55 1.49 -5.66
N ILE A 58 -2.82 2.80 -5.60
CA ILE A 58 -1.99 3.81 -6.27
C ILE A 58 -0.54 3.84 -5.75
N PHE A 59 -0.26 3.17 -4.62
CA PHE A 59 1.05 3.07 -4.01
C PHE A 59 1.81 1.80 -4.42
N GLU A 60 1.25 0.98 -5.33
CA GLU A 60 1.91 -0.21 -5.83
C GLU A 60 3.22 0.17 -6.56
N GLY A 61 4.33 -0.45 -6.18
CA GLY A 61 5.63 -0.22 -6.81
C GLY A 61 6.33 1.10 -6.42
N HIS A 62 5.69 1.94 -5.60
CA HIS A 62 6.33 3.16 -5.11
C HIS A 62 7.41 2.84 -4.07
N HIS A 63 8.60 3.36 -4.34
CA HIS A 63 9.76 3.20 -3.48
C HIS A 63 9.61 3.96 -2.16
N GLU A 64 8.78 5.00 -2.09
CA GLU A 64 8.58 5.84 -0.89
C GLU A 64 7.52 5.32 0.07
N SER A 65 7.69 5.60 1.37
CA SER A 65 6.84 4.99 2.41
C SER A 65 5.44 5.61 2.39
N LEU A 66 4.41 4.84 2.76
CA LEU A 66 3.03 5.38 2.88
C LEU A 66 2.98 6.62 3.79
N ASN A 67 3.84 6.66 4.81
CA ASN A 67 3.96 7.79 5.73
C ASN A 67 4.37 9.08 5.02
N VAL A 68 5.30 9.01 4.05
CA VAL A 68 5.73 10.16 3.24
C VAL A 68 4.56 10.69 2.41
N TRP A 69 3.80 9.81 1.77
CA TRP A 69 2.62 10.23 0.99
C TRP A 69 1.53 10.87 1.85
N ILE A 70 1.24 10.32 3.03
CA ILE A 70 0.26 10.88 3.96
C ILE A 70 0.70 12.27 4.44
N LEU A 71 1.98 12.44 4.78
CA LEU A 71 2.54 13.73 5.18
C LEU A 71 2.52 14.74 4.03
N CYS A 72 2.87 14.34 2.81
CA CYS A 72 2.76 15.18 1.62
C CYS A 72 1.34 15.67 1.39
N LEU A 73 0.34 14.78 1.43
CA LEU A 73 -1.07 15.14 1.27
C LEU A 73 -1.54 16.09 2.37
N TYR A 74 -1.09 15.89 3.61
CA TYR A 74 -1.38 16.78 4.73
C TYR A 74 -0.81 18.19 4.48
N PHE A 75 0.45 18.30 4.05
CA PHE A 75 1.06 19.61 3.78
C PHE A 75 0.49 20.29 2.53
N MET A 76 0.09 19.54 1.50
CA MET A 76 -0.68 20.08 0.37
C MET A 76 -2.02 20.65 0.83
N GLY A 77 -2.71 19.98 1.77
CA GLY A 77 -3.94 20.50 2.40
C GLY A 77 -3.73 21.77 3.23
N LEU A 78 -2.54 21.95 3.79
CA LEU A 78 -2.09 23.19 4.44
C LEU A 78 -1.61 24.26 3.44
N ASN A 79 -1.63 23.96 2.14
CA ASN A 79 -1.25 24.85 1.04
C ASN A 79 0.19 25.36 1.14
N LEU A 80 1.09 24.50 1.64
CA LEU A 80 2.53 24.74 1.65
C LEU A 80 3.10 24.62 0.23
N SER A 81 4.17 25.37 -0.08
CA SER A 81 4.85 25.22 -1.36
C SER A 81 5.55 23.86 -1.45
N ASN A 82 5.56 23.25 -2.64
CA ASN A 82 6.24 21.96 -2.86
C ASN A 82 7.71 21.97 -2.43
N SER A 83 8.39 23.12 -2.51
CA SER A 83 9.75 23.31 -2.01
C SER A 83 9.88 23.19 -0.49
N ARG A 84 8.86 23.63 0.26
CA ARG A 84 8.80 23.50 1.72
C ARG A 84 8.38 22.09 2.12
N ILE A 85 7.46 21.48 1.38
CA ILE A 85 7.08 20.07 1.56
C ILE A 85 8.32 19.17 1.40
N ALA A 86 9.10 19.37 0.33
CA ALA A 86 10.34 18.63 0.11
C ALA A 86 11.38 18.83 1.24
N TYR A 87 11.52 20.06 1.73
CA TYR A 87 12.43 20.35 2.85
C TYR A 87 12.00 19.67 4.16
N GLU A 88 10.70 19.65 4.47
CA GLU A 88 10.17 19.10 5.72
C GLU A 88 10.10 17.56 5.72
N LEU A 89 9.92 16.94 4.55
CA LEU A 89 9.88 15.49 4.45
C LEU A 89 11.26 14.82 4.27
N ASP A 90 12.29 15.58 3.92
CA ASP A 90 13.60 15.09 3.45
C ASP A 90 13.53 13.86 2.50
N PRO A 91 12.59 13.78 1.52
CA PRO A 91 12.71 12.79 0.46
C PRO A 91 13.74 13.29 -0.54
N ASP A 92 14.51 12.38 -1.15
CA ASP A 92 15.42 12.76 -2.23
C ASP A 92 14.61 13.54 -3.30
N THR A 93 14.94 14.82 -3.47
CA THR A 93 14.09 15.85 -4.11
C THR A 93 13.52 15.49 -5.50
N SER A 94 14.09 14.47 -6.14
CA SER A 94 13.63 13.90 -7.41
C SER A 94 12.24 13.24 -7.36
N ASP A 95 11.81 12.76 -6.18
CA ASP A 95 10.52 12.06 -6.04
C ASP A 95 9.33 13.03 -5.89
N VAL A 96 9.54 14.21 -5.31
CA VAL A 96 8.47 15.22 -5.10
C VAL A 96 8.06 15.89 -6.41
N GLN A 97 8.98 16.02 -7.38
CA GLN A 97 8.67 16.59 -8.70
C GLN A 97 7.98 15.58 -9.64
N GLN A 98 7.98 14.30 -9.29
CA GLN A 98 7.30 13.24 -10.04
C GLN A 98 5.95 12.84 -9.40
N MET A 99 5.53 13.51 -8.32
CA MET A 99 4.18 13.43 -7.73
C MET A 99 3.16 14.19 -8.57
#